data_AF-A0A1E5WGD3-F1
#
_entry.id   AF-A0A1E5WGD3-F1
#
_cell.length_a   1.000
_cell.length_b   1.000
_cell.length_c   1.000
_cell.angle_alpha   90.00
_cell.angle_beta   90.00
_cell.angle_gamma   90.00
#
_symmetry.space_group_name_H-M   'P 1'
#
loop_
_entity.id
_entity.type
_entity.pdbx_description
1 polymer ?
#
loop_
_entity_poly.entity_id
_entity_poly.type
_entity_poly.pdbx_seq_one_letter_code
_entity_poly.pdbx_strand_id
1 'polypeptide(L)'
;MNRTAACVPYLERDGTGLLRRGEDEFVVAGLKIEYVRGTGTTPTRKVAELRLFRSGEWCTKRSLICHYDGGQVGELVSSWQNSIVVPVGDQLLSWVDQRRGLLLSKVFDESPGLRYVPLPVDSRMLRPSFRNVCATAGGGTVKFVNIFPRCCCGSAGLTVLLY
;
A
#
# COMPACT_ATOMS: atom_id res chain seq x y z
N MET A 1 -2.42 -38.94 10.57
CA MET A 1 -2.89 -37.58 10.19
C MET A 1 -1.74 -36.84 9.55
N ASN A 2 -1.70 -36.78 8.22
CA ASN A 2 -0.69 -36.01 7.49
C ASN A 2 -0.98 -34.52 7.68
N ARG A 3 -0.14 -33.84 8.45
CA ARG A 3 -0.05 -32.38 8.43
C ARG A 3 0.57 -32.00 7.09
N THR A 4 -0.25 -31.71 6.09
CA THR A 4 0.19 -30.94 4.93
C THR A 4 0.84 -29.68 5.49
N ALA A 5 2.15 -29.51 5.26
CA ALA A 5 2.80 -28.25 5.60
C ALA A 5 2.06 -27.16 4.83
N ALA A 6 1.27 -26.35 5.54
CA ALA A 6 0.63 -25.19 4.94
C ALA A 6 1.76 -24.35 4.36
N CYS A 7 1.77 -24.18 3.05
CA CYS A 7 2.78 -23.39 2.36
C CYS A 7 2.60 -21.94 2.84
N VAL A 8 3.41 -21.53 3.83
CA VAL A 8 3.37 -20.17 4.37
C VAL A 8 3.89 -19.25 3.26
N PRO A 9 3.09 -18.29 2.77
CA PRO A 9 3.55 -17.39 1.75
C PRO A 9 4.70 -16.53 2.29
N TYR A 10 5.71 -16.31 1.47
CA TYR A 10 6.73 -15.30 1.77
C TYR A 10 6.08 -13.91 1.87
N LEU A 11 6.33 -13.22 2.98
CA LEU A 11 5.82 -11.88 3.26
C LEU A 11 6.95 -10.87 3.11
N GLU A 12 6.76 -9.88 2.25
CA GLU A 12 7.71 -8.79 2.08
C GLU A 12 7.58 -7.81 3.24
N ARG A 13 8.71 -7.46 3.88
CA ARG A 13 8.74 -6.57 5.05
C ARG A 13 8.00 -5.25 4.80
N ASP A 14 8.29 -4.61 3.67
CA ASP A 14 7.79 -3.26 3.38
C ASP A 14 6.40 -3.27 2.70
N GLY A 15 5.94 -4.46 2.27
CA GLY A 15 4.66 -4.68 1.60
C GLY A 15 3.60 -5.41 2.44
N THR A 16 3.91 -5.73 3.70
CA THR A 16 3.02 -6.49 4.59
C THR A 16 2.57 -5.63 5.77
N GLY A 17 1.25 -5.58 5.99
CA GLY A 17 0.64 -4.88 7.12
C GLY A 17 -0.23 -5.81 7.97
N LEU A 18 -0.52 -5.35 9.18
CA LEU A 18 -1.44 -5.99 10.13
C LEU A 18 -2.52 -4.97 10.49
N LEU A 19 -3.78 -5.40 10.42
CA LEU A 19 -4.93 -4.61 10.87
C LEU A 19 -5.73 -5.41 11.87
N ARG A 20 -6.08 -4.80 13.00
CA ARG A 20 -6.92 -5.39 14.04
C ARG A 20 -8.27 -4.67 14.06
N ARG A 21 -9.35 -5.44 14.20
CA ARG A 21 -10.73 -4.95 14.32
C ARG A 21 -11.34 -5.55 15.60
N GLY A 22 -11.87 -4.71 16.48
CA GLY A 22 -12.35 -5.16 17.79
C GLY A 22 -11.22 -5.73 18.66
N GLU A 23 -11.52 -6.69 19.53
CA GLU A 23 -10.56 -7.28 20.46
C GLU A 23 -9.72 -8.40 19.82
N ASP A 24 -10.39 -9.36 19.16
CA ASP A 24 -9.78 -10.62 18.75
C ASP A 24 -9.60 -10.81 17.23
N GLU A 25 -10.18 -9.93 16.41
CA GLU A 25 -10.14 -10.11 14.96
C GLU A 25 -8.97 -9.35 14.34
N PHE A 26 -8.19 -10.02 13.48
CA PHE A 26 -7.11 -9.38 12.75
C PHE A 26 -6.92 -9.98 11.35
N VAL A 27 -6.29 -9.18 10.49
CA VAL A 27 -5.87 -9.58 9.15
C VAL A 27 -4.41 -9.19 8.95
N VAL A 28 -3.59 -10.14 8.49
CA VAL A 28 -2.28 -9.84 7.91
C VAL A 28 -2.46 -9.77 6.40
N ALA A 29 -2.01 -8.68 5.77
CA ALA A 29 -2.14 -8.51 4.33
C ALA A 29 -0.82 -8.11 3.68
N GLY A 30 -0.40 -8.85 2.67
CA GLY A 30 0.75 -8.54 1.82
C GLY A 30 0.30 -8.13 0.42
N LEU A 31 0.85 -7.06 -0.14
CA LEU A 31 0.60 -6.64 -1.52
C LEU A 31 1.86 -6.84 -2.37
N LYS A 32 1.72 -7.55 -3.48
CA LYS A 32 2.78 -7.71 -4.47
C LYS A 32 2.25 -7.36 -5.86
N ILE A 33 3.05 -6.64 -6.63
CA ILE A 33 2.76 -6.41 -8.05
C ILE A 33 3.48 -7.48 -8.87
N GLU A 34 2.72 -8.35 -9.51
CA GLU A 34 3.25 -9.42 -10.35
C GLU A 34 3.13 -9.10 -11.84
N TYR A 35 4.13 -9.56 -12.58
CA TYR A 35 4.20 -9.46 -14.03
C TYR A 35 3.70 -10.77 -14.63
N VAL A 36 2.49 -10.77 -15.15
CA VAL A 36 1.96 -11.91 -15.90
C VAL A 36 2.35 -11.71 -17.36
N ARG A 37 3.41 -12.41 -17.78
CA ARG A 37 3.83 -12.41 -19.18
C ARG A 37 2.71 -13.03 -20.01
N GLY A 38 2.22 -12.31 -21.01
CA GLY A 38 1.27 -12.87 -21.97
C GLY A 38 1.95 -13.95 -22.81
N THR A 39 1.18 -14.93 -23.26
CA THR A 39 1.66 -15.92 -24.24
C THR A 39 1.40 -15.38 -25.65
N GLY A 40 2.42 -15.37 -26.51
CA GLY A 40 2.30 -14.95 -27.91
C GLY A 40 2.15 -13.43 -28.11
N THR A 41 1.07 -13.00 -28.74
CA THR A 41 0.77 -11.60 -29.09
C THR A 41 0.13 -10.78 -27.95
N THR A 42 -0.18 -11.41 -26.81
CA THR A 42 -0.81 -10.72 -25.69
C THR A 42 0.23 -9.93 -24.89
N PRO A 43 0.01 -8.62 -24.64
CA PRO A 43 0.95 -7.82 -23.87
C PRO A 43 1.06 -8.32 -22.43
N THR A 44 2.25 -8.15 -21.84
CA THR A 44 2.48 -8.46 -20.42
C THR A 44 1.50 -7.66 -19.57
N ARG A 45 0.64 -8.35 -18.81
CA ARG A 45 -0.32 -7.71 -17.91
C ARG A 45 0.22 -7.75 -16.49
N LYS A 46 0.17 -6.61 -15.81
CA LYS A 46 0.54 -6.54 -14.40
C LYS A 46 -0.69 -6.73 -13.54
N VAL A 47 -0.57 -7.56 -12.51
CA VAL A 47 -1.67 -7.91 -11.61
C VAL A 47 -1.24 -7.62 -10.18
N ALA A 48 -2.10 -6.97 -9.42
CA ALA A 48 -1.90 -6.81 -8.00
C ALA A 48 -2.37 -8.07 -7.28
N GLU A 49 -1.43 -8.77 -6.65
CA GLU A 49 -1.69 -9.92 -5.81
C GLU A 49 -1.77 -9.48 -4.35
N LEU A 50 -2.92 -9.72 -3.74
CA LEU A 50 -3.16 -9.48 -2.33
C LEU A 50 -3.20 -10.82 -1.61
N ARG A 51 -2.27 -11.02 -0.67
CA ARG A 51 -2.21 -12.20 0.19
C ARG A 51 -2.79 -11.84 1.54
N LEU A 52 -3.78 -12.58 2.00
CA LEU A 52 -4.51 -12.28 3.22
C LEU A 52 -4.46 -13.49 4.15
N PHE A 53 -4.09 -13.25 5.39
CA PHE A 53 -4.29 -14.19 6.48
C PHE A 53 -5.47 -13.71 7.31
N ARG A 54 -6.52 -14.51 7.36
CA ARG A 54 -7.73 -14.26 8.17
C ARG A 54 -8.26 -15.58 8.68
N SER A 55 -8.77 -15.60 9.92
CA SER A 55 -9.37 -16.79 10.52
C SER A 55 -8.49 -18.05 10.48
N GLY A 56 -7.17 -17.88 10.60
CA GLY A 56 -6.21 -19.00 10.62
C GLY A 56 -5.75 -19.50 9.26
N GLU A 57 -6.27 -18.94 8.16
CA GLU A 57 -5.99 -19.42 6.80
C GLU A 57 -5.40 -18.33 5.91
N TRP A 58 -4.53 -18.74 4.99
CA TRP A 58 -3.99 -17.88 3.94
C TRP A 58 -4.84 -17.99 2.67
N CYS A 59 -5.17 -16.84 2.08
CA CYS A 59 -5.78 -16.78 0.77
C CYS A 59 -5.08 -15.76 -0.12
N THR A 60 -5.01 -16.03 -1.42
CA THR A 60 -4.41 -15.15 -2.41
C THR A 60 -5.49 -14.67 -3.37
N LYS A 61 -5.61 -13.35 -3.52
CA LYS A 61 -6.59 -12.71 -4.39
C LYS A 61 -5.88 -11.82 -5.41
N ARG A 62 -6.29 -11.95 -6.67
CA ARG A 62 -5.86 -11.05 -7.74
C ARG A 62 -6.87 -9.92 -7.84
N SER A 63 -6.44 -8.72 -7.50
CA SER A 63 -7.31 -7.57 -7.39
C SER A 63 -7.09 -6.63 -8.56
N LEU A 64 -8.19 -6.09 -9.10
CA LEU A 64 -8.11 -4.96 -10.00
C LEU A 64 -7.82 -3.71 -9.17
N ILE A 65 -6.92 -2.86 -9.69
CA ILE A 65 -6.69 -1.53 -9.13
C ILE A 65 -7.60 -0.57 -9.87
N CYS A 66 -8.41 0.17 -9.12
CA CYS A 66 -9.23 1.25 -9.63
C CYS A 66 -8.65 2.58 -9.15
N HIS A 67 -8.64 3.62 -9.99
CA HIS A 67 -8.43 4.96 -9.48
C HIS A 67 -9.59 5.34 -8.54
N TYR A 68 -9.30 6.13 -7.51
CA TYR A 68 -10.34 6.70 -6.66
C TYR A 68 -11.34 7.56 -7.46
N ASP A 69 -10.88 8.22 -8.53
CA ASP A 69 -11.70 9.04 -9.45
C ASP A 69 -12.27 8.27 -10.67
N GLY A 70 -12.01 6.96 -10.79
CA GLY A 70 -12.48 6.15 -11.91
C GLY A 70 -11.62 6.17 -13.18
N GLY A 71 -10.47 6.85 -13.20
CA GLY A 71 -9.49 6.82 -14.30
C GLY A 71 -8.77 5.47 -14.52
N GLN A 72 -8.04 5.34 -15.63
CA GLN A 72 -7.23 4.15 -15.96
C GLN A 72 -5.84 4.17 -15.30
N VAL A 73 -5.49 3.10 -14.57
CA VAL A 73 -4.26 3.00 -13.74
C VAL A 73 -3.06 2.36 -14.46
N GLY A 74 -3.20 1.99 -15.75
CA GLY A 74 -2.36 0.97 -16.40
C GLY A 74 -0.83 1.18 -16.29
N GLU A 75 -0.35 2.42 -16.39
CA GLU A 75 1.08 2.74 -16.35
C GLU A 75 1.63 2.92 -14.92
N LEU A 76 0.80 3.33 -13.97
CA LEU A 76 1.17 3.64 -12.58
C LEU A 76 1.59 2.40 -11.77
N VAL A 77 0.89 1.28 -12.00
CA VAL A 77 1.16 -0.01 -11.32
C VAL A 77 2.52 -0.57 -11.71
N SER A 78 3.05 -0.15 -12.87
CA SER A 78 4.21 -0.75 -13.51
C SER A 78 5.51 -0.66 -12.71
N SER A 79 5.60 0.29 -11.80
CA SER A 79 6.82 0.62 -11.09
C SER A 79 6.52 1.00 -9.64
N TRP A 80 5.38 0.50 -9.14
CA TRP A 80 4.99 0.59 -7.74
C TRP A 80 5.99 -0.15 -6.85
N GLN A 81 6.41 0.51 -5.78
CA GLN A 81 7.28 -0.06 -4.76
C GLN A 81 6.71 0.23 -3.38
N ASN A 82 6.33 -0.83 -2.67
CA ASN A 82 5.89 -0.68 -1.28
C ASN A 82 7.04 -0.14 -0.45
N SER A 83 6.79 0.99 0.21
CA SER A 83 7.72 1.61 1.17
C SER A 83 7.31 1.30 2.61
N ILE A 84 6.00 1.31 2.87
CA ILE A 84 5.39 1.03 4.17
C ILE A 84 3.92 0.68 3.99
N VAL A 85 3.37 -0.08 4.94
CA VAL A 85 1.92 -0.33 5.05
C VAL A 85 1.39 0.32 6.33
N VAL A 86 0.33 1.11 6.20
CA VAL A 86 -0.24 1.88 7.30
C VAL A 86 -1.70 1.46 7.53
N PRO A 87 -2.09 1.10 8.75
CA PRO A 87 -3.51 0.88 9.09
C PRO A 87 -4.26 2.22 9.10
N VAL A 88 -5.45 2.22 8.50
CA VAL A 88 -6.31 3.40 8.40
C VAL A 88 -7.67 3.06 8.99
N GLY A 89 -7.95 3.63 10.15
CA GLY A 89 -9.07 3.25 11.00
C GLY A 89 -8.99 1.77 11.38
N ASP A 90 -10.14 1.10 11.36
CA ASP A 90 -10.34 -0.31 11.71
C ASP A 90 -10.68 -1.19 10.49
N GLN A 91 -10.72 -0.62 9.29
CA GLN A 91 -11.16 -1.32 8.07
C GLN A 91 -10.13 -1.36 6.94
N LEU A 92 -9.23 -0.39 6.87
CA LEU A 92 -8.39 -0.16 5.70
C LEU A 92 -6.92 -0.42 6.00
N LEU A 93 -6.24 -1.09 5.07
CA LEU A 93 -4.78 -1.02 4.95
C LEU A 93 -4.41 -0.13 3.77
N SER A 94 -3.37 0.67 3.97
CA SER A 94 -2.81 1.58 2.98
C SER A 94 -1.38 1.20 2.66
N TRP A 95 -1.15 0.65 1.47
CA TRP A 95 0.20 0.46 0.93
C TRP A 95 0.67 1.78 0.35
N VAL A 96 1.86 2.21 0.74
CA VAL A 96 2.43 3.50 0.36
C VAL A 96 3.58 3.27 -0.61
N ASP A 97 3.52 3.96 -1.75
CA ASP A 97 4.70 4.26 -2.56
C ASP A 97 4.96 5.76 -2.43
N GLN A 98 6.06 6.12 -1.76
CA GLN A 98 6.38 7.52 -1.43
C GLN A 98 6.58 8.41 -2.67
N ARG A 99 6.75 7.83 -3.86
CA ARG A 99 6.90 8.54 -5.13
C ARG A 99 5.60 8.60 -5.93
N ARG A 100 4.64 7.70 -5.68
CA ARG A 100 3.44 7.54 -6.52
C ARG A 100 2.15 7.82 -5.81
N GLY A 101 1.95 7.30 -4.59
CA GLY A 101 0.67 7.44 -3.90
C GLY A 101 0.39 6.39 -2.86
N LEU A 102 -0.89 6.10 -2.72
CA LEU A 102 -1.45 5.10 -1.82
C LEU A 102 -2.27 4.09 -2.63
N LEU A 103 -2.21 2.82 -2.21
CA LEU A 103 -3.19 1.82 -2.56
C LEU A 103 -3.96 1.45 -1.30
N LEU A 104 -5.27 1.68 -1.30
CA LEU A 104 -6.16 1.43 -0.17
C LEU A 104 -6.98 0.16 -0.41
N SER A 105 -7.07 -0.71 0.60
CA SER A 105 -7.95 -1.89 0.55
C SER A 105 -8.71 -2.10 1.85
N LYS A 106 -9.99 -2.46 1.72
CA LYS A 106 -10.84 -2.90 2.83
C LYS A 106 -10.60 -4.38 3.07
N VAL A 107 -9.59 -4.72 3.86
CA VAL A 107 -9.04 -6.09 3.92
C VAL A 107 -9.95 -7.11 4.62
N PHE A 108 -11.00 -6.65 5.30
CA PHE A 108 -12.04 -7.51 5.87
C PHE A 108 -13.17 -7.85 4.89
N ASP A 109 -13.26 -7.17 3.74
CA ASP A 109 -14.30 -7.47 2.74
C ASP A 109 -14.09 -8.86 2.14
N GLU A 110 -15.17 -9.54 1.77
CA GLU A 110 -15.10 -10.85 1.10
C GLU A 110 -14.41 -10.80 -0.26
N SER A 111 -14.40 -9.64 -0.92
CA SER A 111 -13.64 -9.39 -2.15
C SER A 111 -12.97 -8.02 -2.07
N PRO A 112 -11.81 -7.93 -1.39
CA PRO A 112 -11.15 -6.67 -1.13
C PRO A 112 -10.56 -6.10 -2.42
N GLY A 113 -11.09 -4.96 -2.87
CA GLY A 113 -10.55 -4.21 -4.01
C GLY A 113 -9.35 -3.33 -3.62
N LEU A 114 -8.63 -2.84 -4.62
CA LEU A 114 -7.55 -1.85 -4.44
C LEU A 114 -7.95 -0.51 -5.06
N ARG A 115 -7.90 0.55 -4.26
CA ARG A 115 -8.16 1.93 -4.70
C ARG A 115 -6.86 2.73 -4.70
N TYR A 116 -6.47 3.22 -5.86
CA TYR A 116 -5.31 4.09 -6.01
C TYR A 116 -5.67 5.54 -5.70
N VAL A 117 -4.85 6.18 -4.87
CA VAL A 117 -4.92 7.61 -4.55
C VAL A 117 -3.56 8.23 -4.89
N PRO A 118 -3.51 9.20 -5.83
CA PRO A 118 -2.27 9.85 -6.20
C PRO A 118 -1.74 10.72 -5.05
N LEU A 119 -0.42 10.93 -5.02
CA LEU A 119 0.14 11.93 -4.12
C LEU A 119 -0.37 13.33 -4.50
N PRO A 120 -0.54 14.23 -3.52
CA PRO A 120 -0.76 15.63 -3.81
C PRO A 120 0.38 16.20 -4.64
N VAL A 121 0.01 16.89 -5.72
CA VAL A 121 0.94 17.63 -6.57
C VAL A 121 1.39 18.86 -5.79
N ASP A 122 2.66 18.89 -5.37
CA ASP A 122 3.28 20.10 -4.84
C ASP A 122 4.39 20.55 -5.80
N SER A 123 4.16 21.68 -6.46
CA SER A 123 5.06 22.29 -7.45
C SER A 123 6.41 22.70 -6.88
N ARG A 124 6.56 22.73 -5.55
CA ARG A 124 7.82 23.08 -4.85
C ARG A 124 8.72 21.88 -4.61
N MET A 125 8.27 20.66 -4.92
CA MET A 125 8.93 19.42 -4.48
C MET A 125 9.81 18.82 -5.58
N LEU A 126 11.08 19.23 -5.62
CA LEU A 126 12.06 18.69 -6.57
C LEU A 126 12.57 17.29 -6.21
N ARG A 127 12.39 16.80 -4.97
CA ARG A 127 12.80 15.43 -4.57
C ARG A 127 11.85 14.77 -3.56
N PRO A 128 11.17 13.66 -3.92
CA PRO A 128 10.32 12.87 -3.01
C PRO A 128 11.02 12.20 -1.81
N SER A 129 12.34 12.33 -1.68
CA SER A 129 13.18 11.45 -0.86
C SER A 129 13.14 11.69 0.66
N PHE A 130 12.37 12.68 1.14
CA PHE A 130 12.30 13.03 2.57
C PHE A 130 10.89 12.91 3.17
N ARG A 131 10.06 12.06 2.56
CA ARG A 131 8.64 11.92 2.90
C ARG A 131 8.43 10.78 3.88
N ASN A 132 7.87 11.08 5.05
CA ASN A 132 7.33 10.11 5.99
C ASN A 132 5.81 10.03 5.86
N VAL A 133 5.22 8.93 6.34
CA VAL A 133 3.78 8.74 6.39
C VAL A 133 3.36 8.29 7.79
N CYS A 134 2.25 8.85 8.27
CA CYS A 134 1.59 8.34 9.46
C CYS A 134 0.07 8.39 9.31
N ALA A 135 -0.63 7.48 10.02
CA ALA A 135 -2.04 7.64 10.27
C ALA A 135 -2.25 8.54 11.51
N THR A 136 -3.25 9.40 11.44
CA THR A 136 -3.60 10.40 12.45
C THR A 136 -5.11 10.36 12.73
N ALA A 137 -5.58 11.12 13.72
CA ALA A 137 -7.00 11.19 14.11
C ALA A 137 -7.61 9.81 14.41
N GLY A 138 -7.02 9.07 15.36
CA GLY A 138 -7.46 7.72 15.71
C GLY A 138 -7.28 6.68 14.59
N GLY A 139 -6.45 7.00 13.58
CA GLY A 139 -6.21 6.15 12.42
C GLY A 139 -6.99 6.55 11.18
N GLY A 140 -7.98 7.44 11.26
CA GLY A 140 -8.88 7.76 10.14
C GLY A 140 -8.28 8.58 9.00
N THR A 141 -7.09 9.15 9.17
CA THR A 141 -6.48 10.03 8.17
C THR A 141 -4.99 9.73 7.98
N VAL A 142 -4.57 9.43 6.75
CA VAL A 142 -3.16 9.26 6.38
C VAL A 142 -2.58 10.61 6.03
N LYS A 143 -1.50 11.03 6.68
CA LYS A 143 -0.77 12.27 6.34
C LYS A 143 0.62 11.94 5.84
N PHE A 144 1.05 12.69 4.84
CA PHE A 144 2.44 12.70 4.40
C PHE A 144 3.16 13.89 5.04
N VAL A 145 4.31 13.62 5.65
CA VAL A 145 5.12 14.63 6.34
C VAL A 145 6.48 14.67 5.67
N ASN A 146 6.84 15.82 5.09
CA ASN A 146 8.19 16.01 4.58
C ASN A 146 9.08 16.58 5.69
N ILE A 147 10.21 15.92 5.95
CA ILE A 147 11.21 16.38 6.93
C ILE A 147 12.46 16.81 6.17
N PHE A 148 12.64 18.11 5.96
CA PHE A 148 13.84 18.61 5.29
C PHE A 148 14.98 18.73 6.31
N PRO A 149 16.15 18.11 6.04
CA PRO A 149 17.31 18.27 6.91
C PRO A 149 17.69 19.75 6.96
N ARG A 150 18.12 20.22 8.14
CA ARG A 150 18.67 21.56 8.27
C ARG A 150 19.91 21.67 7.38
N CYS A 151 20.03 22.76 6.63
CA CYS A 151 21.30 23.10 5.99
C CYS A 151 22.38 23.12 7.09
N CYS A 152 23.60 22.66 6.75
CA CYS A 152 24.77 22.74 7.63
C CYS A 152 25.02 24.18 8.15
N CYS A 153 24.42 25.17 7.48
CA CYS A 153 24.41 26.58 7.79
C CYS A 153 23.38 27.04 8.85
N GLY A 154 22.61 26.14 9.46
CA GLY A 154 21.70 26.46 10.58
C GLY A 154 20.30 26.95 10.17
N SER A 155 19.94 26.94 8.89
CA SER A 155 18.60 27.30 8.42
C SER A 155 17.52 26.39 9.02
N ALA A 156 16.36 26.96 9.32
CA ALA A 156 15.23 26.22 9.89
C ALA A 156 14.82 25.05 8.97
N GLY A 157 14.61 23.87 9.56
CA GLY A 157 14.03 22.74 8.83
C GLY A 157 12.57 23.06 8.51
N LEU A 158 12.15 22.83 7.27
CA LEU A 158 10.76 23.00 6.87
C LEU A 158 10.02 21.67 7.16
N THR A 159 8.83 21.75 7.75
CA THR A 159 7.89 20.62 7.83
C THR A 159 6.66 21.00 7.02
N VAL A 160 6.38 20.24 5.97
CA VAL A 160 5.16 20.40 5.17
C VAL A 160 4.26 19.20 5.42
N LEU A 161 3.05 19.47 5.92
CA LEU A 161 1.99 18.49 6.04
C LEU A 161 1.20 18.45 4.74
N LEU A 162 1.10 17.26 4.16
CA LEU A 162 0.26 16.96 3.02
C LEU A 162 -0.86 16.02 3.50
N TYR A 163 -2.08 16.30 3.05
CA TYR A 163 -3.35 15.75 3.53
C TYR A 163 -3.53 14.26 3.29
#